data_AF-A0A2V2FWL9-F1
#
_entry.id   AF-A0A2V2FWL9-F1
#
_cell.length_a   1.000
_cell.length_b   1.000
_cell.length_c   1.000
_cell.angle_alpha   90.00
_cell.angle_beta   90.00
_cell.angle_gamma   90.00
#
_symmetry.space_group_name_H-M   'P 1'
#
loop_
_entity.id
_entity.type
_entity.pdbx_description
1 polymer ?
#
loop_
_entity_poly.entity_id
_entity_poly.type
_entity_poly.pdbx_seq_one_letter_code
_entity_poly.pdbx_strand_id
1 'polypeptide(L)'
;MNRQAIAFISLFSLILMLSVYYVSMDNDDVAVIQPQDHEVVSTLSDGSQPLKDQINEQDQSEIQKQKEILGTKGDSEEKSEALDAIAKLENKQKQQQEYEALLSEQGFKCVVEIDESVVRVTVYEQGKDLNLANQIMNLLYEKVGNEKTIEVSFS
;
A
#
# COMPACT_ATOMS: atom_id res chain seq x y z
N MET A 1 -25.32 -1.31 -47.21
CA MET A 1 -24.98 -1.53 -45.78
C MET A 1 -24.52 -0.21 -45.19
N ASN A 2 -25.26 0.30 -44.21
CA ASN A 2 -24.96 1.59 -43.60
C ASN A 2 -23.87 1.39 -42.53
N ARG A 3 -22.67 1.94 -42.74
CA ARG A 3 -21.50 1.70 -41.87
C ARG A 3 -21.74 2.14 -40.42
N GLN A 4 -22.62 3.12 -40.22
CA GLN A 4 -23.07 3.55 -38.89
C GLN A 4 -23.85 2.46 -38.15
N ALA A 5 -24.66 1.65 -38.85
CA ALA A 5 -25.42 0.56 -38.23
C ALA A 5 -24.51 -0.57 -37.73
N ILE A 6 -23.40 -0.84 -38.44
CA ILE A 6 -22.43 -1.88 -38.07
C ILE A 6 -21.69 -1.48 -36.78
N ALA A 7 -21.30 -0.20 -36.65
CA ALA A 7 -20.66 0.30 -35.43
C ALA A 7 -21.60 0.29 -34.22
N PHE A 8 -22.88 0.65 -34.42
CA PHE A 8 -23.89 0.58 -33.36
C PHE A 8 -24.14 -0.84 -32.88
N ILE A 9 -24.21 -1.82 -33.78
CA ILE A 9 -24.42 -3.23 -33.43
C ILE A 9 -23.20 -3.78 -32.67
N SER A 10 -21.98 -3.43 -33.08
CA SER A 10 -20.77 -3.83 -32.37
C SER A 10 -20.72 -3.28 -30.94
N LEU A 11 -21.07 -2.00 -30.76
CA LEU A 11 -21.06 -1.37 -29.44
C LEU A 11 -22.18 -1.94 -28.55
N PHE A 12 -23.37 -2.14 -29.11
CA PHE A 12 -24.51 -2.73 -28.40
C PHE A 12 -24.23 -4.18 -27.99
N SER A 13 -23.60 -4.96 -28.85
CA SER A 13 -23.20 -6.34 -28.55
C SER A 13 -22.11 -6.40 -27.46
N LEU A 14 -21.19 -5.44 -27.44
CA LEU A 14 -20.17 -5.33 -26.38
C LEU A 14 -20.82 -5.00 -25.03
N ILE A 15 -21.76 -4.05 -25.00
CA ILE A 15 -22.49 -3.66 -23.80
C ILE A 15 -23.30 -4.83 -23.24
N LEU A 16 -24.00 -5.59 -24.10
CA LEU A 16 -24.75 -6.79 -23.66
C LEU A 16 -23.83 -7.86 -23.06
N MET A 17 -22.65 -8.08 -23.64
CA MET A 17 -21.68 -9.04 -23.13
C MET A 17 -21.17 -8.65 -21.73
N LEU A 18 -20.92 -7.36 -21.50
CA LEU A 18 -20.59 -6.82 -20.17
C LEU A 18 -21.76 -6.91 -19.19
N SER A 19 -22.98 -6.56 -19.60
CA SER A 19 -24.16 -6.62 -18.72
C SER A 19 -24.47 -8.03 -18.23
N VAL A 20 -24.37 -9.04 -19.11
CA VAL A 20 -24.55 -10.44 -18.69
C VAL A 20 -23.41 -10.86 -17.76
N TYR A 21 -22.15 -10.54 -18.11
CA TYR A 21 -20.99 -10.85 -17.28
C TYR A 21 -21.14 -10.35 -15.83
N TYR A 22 -21.62 -9.11 -15.64
CA TYR A 22 -21.83 -8.54 -14.31
C TYR A 22 -23.05 -9.08 -13.56
N VAL A 23 -24.07 -9.58 -14.25
CA VAL A 23 -25.28 -10.14 -13.62
C VAL A 23 -25.09 -11.62 -13.25
N SER A 24 -24.26 -12.36 -13.99
CA SER A 24 -23.94 -13.77 -13.73
C SER A 24 -22.77 -13.99 -12.78
N MET A 25 -22.14 -12.91 -12.29
CA MET A 25 -21.18 -12.99 -11.19
C MET A 25 -22.00 -12.99 -9.91
N ASP A 26 -22.16 -14.18 -9.32
CA ASP A 26 -22.92 -14.38 -8.09
C ASP A 26 -22.41 -13.45 -6.98
N ASN A 27 -23.34 -12.83 -6.26
CA ASN A 27 -23.03 -12.02 -5.08
C ASN A 27 -22.93 -12.95 -3.87
N ASP A 28 -22.11 -14.01 -3.96
CA ASP A 28 -21.84 -14.92 -2.86
C ASP A 28 -20.57 -14.46 -2.15
N ASP A 29 -20.72 -13.46 -1.29
CA ASP A 29 -20.14 -13.42 0.07
C ASP A 29 -20.37 -12.03 0.69
N VAL A 30 -21.63 -11.67 0.92
CA VAL A 30 -21.95 -10.68 1.95
C VAL A 30 -21.96 -11.43 3.29
N ALA A 31 -20.76 -11.75 3.77
CA ALA A 31 -20.59 -12.25 5.12
C ALA A 31 -20.98 -11.13 6.10
N VAL A 32 -22.06 -11.39 6.85
CA VAL A 32 -22.59 -10.53 7.91
C VAL A 32 -21.50 -10.26 8.94
N ILE A 33 -20.97 -9.04 8.98
CA ILE A 33 -20.09 -8.57 10.05
C ILE A 33 -20.97 -8.28 11.27
N GLN A 34 -20.92 -9.16 12.27
CA GLN A 34 -21.35 -8.82 13.63
C GLN A 34 -20.29 -7.91 14.29
N PRO A 35 -20.68 -6.88 15.04
CA PRO A 35 -19.73 -6.05 15.77
C PRO A 35 -19.23 -6.83 16.99
N GLN A 36 -17.97 -7.21 16.99
CA GLN A 36 -17.24 -7.58 18.20
C GLN A 36 -16.16 -6.53 18.40
N ASP A 37 -16.19 -5.88 19.57
CA ASP A 37 -15.15 -4.99 20.06
C ASP A 37 -13.78 -5.65 19.91
N HIS A 38 -12.93 -5.10 19.04
CA HIS A 38 -11.55 -5.56 18.90
C HIS A 38 -10.60 -4.52 19.47
N GLU A 39 -10.11 -4.84 20.67
CA GLU A 39 -8.86 -4.37 21.22
C GLU A 39 -7.74 -4.69 20.22
N VAL A 40 -7.11 -3.65 19.67
CA VAL A 40 -6.02 -3.74 18.70
C VAL A 40 -4.76 -4.25 19.41
N VAL A 41 -4.59 -5.57 19.45
CA VAL A 41 -3.33 -6.21 19.78
C VAL A 41 -2.90 -7.04 18.57
N SER A 42 -2.10 -6.42 17.70
CA SER A 42 -1.34 -7.12 16.66
C SER A 42 -0.29 -8.02 17.31
N THR A 43 -0.66 -9.25 17.61
CA THR A 43 0.30 -10.32 17.89
C THR A 43 0.91 -10.79 16.57
N LEU A 44 2.10 -10.28 16.27
CA LEU A 44 2.88 -10.58 15.09
C LEU A 44 3.63 -11.92 15.26
N SER A 45 3.50 -12.85 14.32
CA SER A 45 4.24 -14.12 14.19
C SER A 45 4.00 -14.66 12.77
N ASP A 46 4.93 -15.14 11.91
CA ASP A 46 6.37 -15.46 12.03
C ASP A 46 7.11 -15.27 10.66
N GLY A 47 6.67 -14.32 9.81
CA GLY A 47 7.27 -14.08 8.48
C GLY A 47 7.50 -12.61 8.12
N SER A 48 6.63 -11.72 8.62
CA SER A 48 6.70 -10.28 8.38
C SER A 48 7.61 -9.51 9.33
N GLN A 49 7.85 -10.05 10.54
CA GLN A 49 8.72 -9.43 11.55
C GLN A 49 10.14 -9.12 11.08
N PRO A 50 10.90 -10.06 10.49
CA PRO A 50 12.28 -9.78 10.12
C PRO A 50 12.40 -8.62 9.12
N LEU A 51 11.49 -8.52 8.14
CA LEU A 51 11.50 -7.42 7.18
C LEU A 51 11.14 -6.08 7.84
N LYS A 52 10.15 -6.09 8.75
CA LYS A 52 9.72 -4.90 9.48
C LYS A 52 10.80 -4.40 10.45
N ASP A 53 11.47 -5.31 11.14
CA ASP A 53 12.59 -5.00 12.04
C ASP A 53 13.76 -4.41 11.25
N GLN A 54 14.09 -4.99 10.08
CA GLN A 54 15.14 -4.48 9.20
C GLN A 54 14.84 -3.05 8.71
N ILE A 55 13.61 -2.78 8.26
CA ILE A 55 13.20 -1.43 7.81
C ILE A 55 13.33 -0.43 8.97
N ASN A 56 12.83 -0.79 10.16
CA ASN A 56 12.89 0.06 11.34
C ASN A 56 14.34 0.33 11.77
N GLU A 57 15.21 -0.68 11.76
CA GLU A 57 16.62 -0.53 12.11
C GLU A 57 17.35 0.38 11.12
N GLN A 58 17.05 0.25 9.82
CA GLN A 58 17.61 1.11 8.78
C GLN A 58 17.20 2.58 8.99
N ASP A 59 15.90 2.84 9.16
CA ASP A 59 15.40 4.21 9.37
C ASP A 59 15.96 4.81 10.68
N GLN A 60 16.04 4.03 11.76
CA GLN A 60 16.66 4.48 13.01
C GLN A 60 18.13 4.80 12.83
N SER A 61 18.87 3.98 12.09
CA SER A 61 20.28 4.24 11.77
C SER A 61 20.45 5.55 11.01
N GLU A 62 19.59 5.83 10.04
CA GLU A 62 19.62 7.10 9.28
C GLU A 62 19.27 8.30 10.17
N ILE A 63 18.22 8.21 10.99
CA ILE A 63 17.88 9.25 11.96
C ILE A 63 19.06 9.53 12.91
N GLN A 64 19.74 8.48 13.37
CA GLN A 64 20.88 8.62 14.27
C GLN A 64 22.04 9.37 13.60
N LYS A 65 22.37 9.03 12.34
CA LYS A 65 23.38 9.76 11.54
C LYS A 65 23.02 11.23 11.37
N GLN A 66 21.76 11.54 11.06
CA GLN A 66 21.32 12.93 10.94
C GLN A 66 21.39 13.68 12.29
N LYS A 67 21.06 13.02 13.40
CA LYS A 67 21.18 13.60 14.75
C LYS A 67 22.62 13.88 15.15
N GLU A 68 23.58 13.07 14.71
CA GLU A 68 25.01 13.34 14.95
C GLU A 68 25.44 14.67 14.32
N ILE A 69 24.97 14.98 13.10
CA ILE A 69 25.24 16.24 12.41
C ILE A 69 24.76 17.43 13.25
N LEU A 70 23.57 17.33 13.87
CA LEU A 70 23.04 18.36 14.77
C LEU A 70 23.93 18.61 16.00
N GLY A 71 24.54 17.54 16.53
CA GLY A 71 25.45 17.56 17.67
C GLY A 71 26.85 18.08 17.36
N THR A 72 27.24 18.16 16.09
CA THR A 72 28.53 18.73 15.69
C THR A 72 28.52 20.27 15.70
N LYS A 73 29.70 20.87 15.54
CA LYS A 73 29.87 22.31 15.25
C LYS A 73 29.55 22.67 13.79
N GLY A 74 28.72 21.89 13.10
CA GLY A 74 28.29 22.17 11.73
C GLY A 74 27.63 23.54 11.59
N ASP A 75 27.60 24.06 10.37
CA ASP A 75 27.01 25.36 10.09
C ASP A 75 25.47 25.34 10.19
N SER A 76 24.84 26.52 10.15
CA SER A 76 23.38 26.63 10.33
C SER A 76 22.57 25.97 9.20
N GLU A 77 23.14 25.80 8.02
CA GLU A 77 22.53 25.21 6.83
C GLU A 77 22.58 23.68 6.95
N GLU A 78 23.74 23.10 7.28
CA GLU A 78 23.89 21.64 7.52
C GLU A 78 22.94 21.14 8.61
N LYS A 79 22.71 21.94 9.65
CA LYS A 79 21.74 21.61 10.71
C LYS A 79 20.29 21.70 10.23
N SER A 80 19.99 22.65 9.36
CA SER A 80 18.64 22.76 8.78
C SER A 80 18.35 21.57 7.87
N GLU A 81 19.29 21.19 7.01
CA GLU A 81 19.15 20.03 6.13
C GLU A 81 18.98 18.73 6.91
N ALA A 82 19.75 18.55 7.99
CA ALA A 82 19.62 17.39 8.87
C ALA A 82 18.24 17.33 9.56
N LEU A 83 17.68 18.48 9.98
CA LEU A 83 16.32 18.53 10.53
C LEU A 83 15.25 18.17 9.49
N ASP A 84 15.38 18.68 8.26
CA ASP A 84 14.47 18.36 7.17
C ASP A 84 14.55 16.88 6.79
N ALA A 85 15.76 16.30 6.79
CA ALA A 85 15.96 14.87 6.56
C ALA A 85 15.30 14.01 7.65
N ILE A 86 15.44 14.39 8.92
CA ILE A 86 14.77 13.70 10.05
C ILE A 86 13.25 13.79 9.89
N ALA A 87 12.71 14.97 9.59
CA ALA A 87 11.27 15.16 9.41
C ALA A 87 10.72 14.31 8.25
N LYS A 88 11.48 14.18 7.15
CA LYS A 88 11.13 13.30 6.03
C LYS A 88 11.10 11.83 6.44
N LEU A 89 12.09 11.37 7.21
CA LEU A 89 12.14 9.99 7.71
C LEU A 89 11.00 9.68 8.68
N GLU A 90 10.69 10.59 9.61
CA GLU A 90 9.56 10.41 10.54
C GLU A 90 8.22 10.39 9.79
N ASN A 91 8.04 11.24 8.78
CA ASN A 91 6.84 11.23 7.96
C ASN A 91 6.74 9.95 7.11
N LYS A 92 7.85 9.46 6.55
CA LYS A 92 7.94 8.17 5.85
C LYS A 92 7.46 7.03 6.76
N GLN A 93 7.98 6.93 7.98
CA GLN A 93 7.59 5.89 8.94
C GLN A 93 6.11 5.95 9.28
N LYS A 94 5.58 7.16 9.50
CA LYS A 94 4.15 7.36 9.76
C LYS A 94 3.29 6.89 8.60
N GLN A 95 3.67 7.20 7.36
CA GLN A 95 2.95 6.75 6.17
C GLN A 95 3.00 5.23 6.02
N GLN A 96 4.15 4.59 6.25
CA GLN A 96 4.27 3.13 6.23
C GLN A 96 3.29 2.48 7.21
N GLN A 97 3.24 2.98 8.45
CA GLN A 97 2.30 2.49 9.47
C GLN A 97 0.84 2.72 9.09
N GLU A 98 0.50 3.88 8.51
CA GLU A 98 -0.86 4.17 8.03
C GLU A 98 -1.27 3.20 6.92
N TYR A 99 -0.37 2.92 5.97
CA TYR A 99 -0.63 2.02 4.85
C TYR A 99 -0.72 0.56 5.29
N GLU A 100 0.14 0.12 6.20
CA GLU A 100 0.05 -1.21 6.81
C GLU A 100 -1.25 -1.39 7.59
N ALA A 101 -1.66 -0.39 8.37
CA ALA A 101 -2.91 -0.43 9.12
C ALA A 101 -4.11 -0.54 8.18
N LEU A 102 -4.16 0.27 7.13
CA LEU A 102 -5.22 0.24 6.12
C LEU A 102 -5.34 -1.12 5.43
N LEU A 103 -4.21 -1.72 5.08
CA LEU A 103 -4.20 -3.06 4.48
C LEU A 103 -4.54 -4.15 5.49
N SER A 104 -4.13 -4.00 6.75
CA SER A 104 -4.47 -4.93 7.84
C SER A 104 -5.97 -4.91 8.17
N GLU A 105 -6.63 -3.75 8.09
CA GLU A 105 -8.09 -3.61 8.23
C GLU A 105 -8.85 -4.41 7.16
N GLN A 106 -8.26 -4.59 5.98
CA GLN A 106 -8.79 -5.42 4.89
C GLN A 106 -8.42 -6.90 5.02
N GLY A 107 -7.73 -7.29 6.10
CA GLY A 107 -7.30 -8.66 6.35
C GLY A 107 -5.97 -9.04 5.70
N PHE A 108 -5.23 -8.10 5.13
CA PHE A 108 -3.92 -8.39 4.54
C PHE A 108 -2.80 -8.33 5.59
N LYS A 109 -2.09 -9.44 5.74
CA LYS A 109 -0.83 -9.47 6.48
C LYS A 109 0.28 -8.95 5.58
N CYS A 110 0.74 -7.73 5.80
CA CYS A 110 1.74 -7.12 4.94
C CYS A 110 2.74 -6.24 5.69
N VAL A 111 3.82 -5.91 5.00
CA VAL A 111 4.81 -4.90 5.39
C VAL A 111 4.91 -3.90 4.25
N VAL A 112 4.93 -2.61 4.57
CA VAL A 112 5.03 -1.53 3.59
C VAL A 112 6.35 -0.81 3.75
N GLU A 113 7.12 -0.78 2.68
CA GLU A 113 8.36 -0.01 2.54
C GLU A 113 8.09 1.18 1.61
N ILE A 114 8.63 2.35 1.95
CA ILE A 114 8.46 3.57 1.15
C ILE A 114 9.84 4.12 0.86
N ASP A 115 10.17 4.18 -0.43
CA ASP A 115 11.32 4.88 -0.95
C ASP A 115 10.91 6.23 -1.57
N GLU A 116 11.88 6.96 -2.12
CA GLU A 116 11.65 8.28 -2.71
C GLU A 116 10.53 8.28 -3.76
N SER A 117 10.44 7.24 -4.59
CA SER A 117 9.49 7.15 -5.71
C SER A 117 8.63 5.89 -5.73
N VAL A 118 8.87 4.94 -4.82
CA VAL A 118 8.24 3.62 -4.84
C VAL A 118 7.65 3.29 -3.47
N VAL A 119 6.44 2.76 -3.46
CA VAL A 119 5.79 2.17 -2.29
C VAL A 119 5.76 0.66 -2.54
N ARG A 120 6.57 -0.10 -1.81
CA ARG A 120 6.67 -1.54 -1.95
C ARG A 120 5.88 -2.22 -0.84
N VAL A 121 4.96 -3.09 -1.23
CA VAL A 121 4.10 -3.86 -0.33
C VAL A 121 4.49 -5.31 -0.42
N THR A 122 4.89 -5.90 0.70
CA THR A 122 5.16 -7.33 0.80
C THR A 122 4.03 -7.99 1.56
N VAL A 123 3.27 -8.85 0.88
CA VAL A 123 2.12 -9.59 1.43
C VAL A 123 2.55 -10.99 1.83
N TYR A 124 2.11 -11.44 3.00
CA TYR A 124 2.41 -12.74 3.58
C TYR A 124 1.15 -13.58 3.68
N GLU A 125 1.33 -14.91 3.68
CA GLU A 125 0.26 -15.88 3.97
C GLU A 125 -0.94 -15.80 3.02
N GLN A 126 -0.71 -15.23 1.83
CA GLN A 126 -1.69 -15.08 0.75
C GLN A 126 -1.16 -15.74 -0.52
N GLY A 127 -2.05 -16.33 -1.31
CA GLY A 127 -1.69 -16.88 -2.62
C GLY A 127 -1.29 -15.76 -3.59
N LYS A 128 -0.43 -16.09 -4.56
CA LYS A 128 -0.13 -15.18 -5.68
C LYS A 128 -1.36 -15.04 -6.58
N ASP A 129 -2.13 -13.99 -6.37
CA ASP A 129 -3.31 -13.65 -7.17
C ASP A 129 -3.22 -12.21 -7.70
N LEU A 130 -3.47 -12.06 -9.00
CA LEU A 130 -3.56 -10.76 -9.66
C LEU A 130 -4.71 -9.91 -9.10
N ASN A 131 -5.82 -10.53 -8.69
CA ASN A 131 -6.95 -9.81 -8.09
C ASN A 131 -6.56 -9.22 -6.73
N LEU A 132 -5.85 -9.99 -5.89
CA LEU A 132 -5.31 -9.52 -4.61
C LEU A 132 -4.33 -8.35 -4.82
N ALA A 133 -3.42 -8.49 -5.78
CA ALA A 133 -2.47 -7.43 -6.11
C ALA A 133 -3.19 -6.14 -6.57
N ASN A 134 -4.18 -6.26 -7.45
CA ASN A 134 -4.97 -5.14 -7.93
C ASN A 134 -5.78 -4.47 -6.81
N GLN A 135 -6.34 -5.25 -5.89
CA GLN A 135 -7.08 -4.72 -4.74
C GLN A 135 -6.16 -3.87 -3.85
N ILE A 136 -4.98 -4.39 -3.51
CA ILE A 136 -3.96 -3.68 -2.71
C ILE A 136 -3.50 -2.40 -3.43
N MET A 137 -3.24 -2.48 -4.73
CA MET A 137 -2.84 -1.32 -5.54
C MET A 137 -3.94 -0.24 -5.53
N ASN A 138 -5.20 -0.61 -5.74
CA ASN A 138 -6.31 0.35 -5.75
C ASN A 138 -6.51 1.02 -4.38
N LEU A 139 -6.45 0.25 -3.29
CA LEU A 139 -6.57 0.75 -1.93
C LEU A 139 -5.48 1.78 -1.59
N LEU A 140 -4.23 1.47 -1.94
CA LEU A 140 -3.12 2.39 -1.66
C LEU A 140 -3.12 3.59 -2.59
N TYR A 141 -3.56 3.44 -3.84
CA TYR A 141 -3.55 4.52 -4.82
C TYR A 141 -4.40 5.72 -4.37
N GLU A 142 -5.50 5.50 -3.64
CA GLU A 142 -6.31 6.59 -3.07
C GLU A 142 -5.53 7.46 -2.07
N LYS A 143 -4.54 6.88 -1.38
CA LYS A 143 -3.72 7.55 -0.36
C LYS A 143 -2.41 8.10 -0.92
N VAL A 144 -1.75 7.31 -1.78
CA VAL A 144 -0.44 7.62 -2.36
C VAL A 144 -0.56 8.59 -3.53
N GLY A 145 -1.67 8.54 -4.29
CA GLY A 145 -1.86 9.34 -5.48
C GLY A 145 -0.90 9.00 -6.62
N ASN A 146 -0.71 9.95 -7.54
CA ASN A 146 0.09 9.78 -8.76
C ASN A 146 1.59 10.06 -8.59
N GLU A 147 2.04 10.37 -7.38
CA GLU A 147 3.42 10.82 -7.15
C GLU A 147 4.42 9.66 -7.03
N LYS A 148 3.94 8.45 -6.70
CA LYS A 148 4.80 7.28 -6.44
C LYS A 148 4.24 6.05 -7.14
N THR A 149 5.16 5.15 -7.51
CA THR A 149 4.83 3.84 -8.09
C THR A 149 4.52 2.85 -6.97
N ILE A 150 3.47 2.04 -7.11
CA ILE A 150 3.10 1.00 -6.13
C ILE A 150 3.56 -0.36 -6.67
N GLU A 151 4.38 -1.07 -5.90
CA GLU A 151 4.85 -2.43 -6.18
C GLU A 151 4.26 -3.40 -5.16
N VAL A 152 3.66 -4.51 -5.62
CA VAL A 152 3.14 -5.55 -4.73
C VAL A 152 3.91 -6.85 -4.96
N SER A 153 4.47 -7.40 -3.88
CA SER A 153 5.21 -8.67 -3.85
C SER A 153 4.58 -9.62 -2.85
N PHE A 154 4.66 -10.92 -3.14
CA PHE A 154 4.13 -11.99 -2.27
C PHE A 154 5.29 -12.86 -1.77
N SER A 155 5.35 -13.05 -0.45
CA SER A 155 6.35 -13.89 0.22
C SER A 155 5.83 -15.28 0.56
#